data_AF-A0A8J5X6W3-F1
#
_entry.id   AF-A0A8J5X6W3-F1
#
_cell.length_a   1.000
_cell.length_b   1.000
_cell.length_c   1.000
_cell.angle_alpha   90.00
_cell.angle_beta   90.00
_cell.angle_gamma   90.00
#
_symmetry.space_group_name_H-M   'P 1'
#
loop_
_entity.id
_entity.type
_entity.pdbx_description
1 polymer ?
#
loop_
_entity_poly.entity_id
_entity_poly.type
_entity_poly.pdbx_seq_one_letter_code
_entity_poly.pdbx_strand_id
1 'polypeptide(L)'
;MSENELAALEAWVRANGGTVGPVRARARAARGHGLVTTRAVRVGELLLRVPAALILTDESASRSPLGRALRAALPSATPAELVCAALVHERQLGDASAWAAWLRTVPTEYESAPAWGTSELELLGADALGTPLRARVRAEQAALRERHVALRAALHATHGDGAAACALLADGLCWRAFVSAWCAVHSRAASIGRGAGKASGLALVPMGDLFNHRPGAPTSASYVRSECGCAYVGIVSVLHV
;
A
#
# COMPACT_ATOMS: atom_id res chain seq x y z
N MET A 1 -3.52 15.82 4.12
CA MET A 1 -3.19 15.89 2.68
C MET A 1 -3.88 17.08 2.03
N SER A 2 -3.10 17.98 1.43
CA SER A 2 -3.53 19.20 0.73
C SER A 2 -3.75 18.94 -0.76
N GLU A 3 -4.51 19.84 -1.42
CA GLU A 3 -4.65 19.83 -2.88
C GLU A 3 -3.30 20.00 -3.61
N ASN A 4 -2.33 20.68 -2.98
CA ASN A 4 -0.99 20.84 -3.53
C ASN A 4 -0.22 19.51 -3.59
N GLU A 5 -0.34 18.67 -2.56
CA GLU A 5 0.30 17.34 -2.53
C GLU A 5 -0.30 16.41 -3.60
N LEU A 6 -1.61 16.49 -3.82
CA LEU A 6 -2.28 15.75 -4.88
C LEU A 6 -1.85 16.21 -6.28
N ALA A 7 -1.75 17.52 -6.50
CA ALA A 7 -1.24 18.06 -7.76
C ALA A 7 0.23 17.65 -8.01
N ALA A 8 1.06 17.64 -6.95
CA ALA A 8 2.44 17.19 -7.02
C ALA A 8 2.55 15.70 -7.36
N LEU A 9 1.68 14.86 -6.80
CA LEU A 9 1.58 13.44 -7.17
C LEU A 9 1.25 13.26 -8.65
N GLU A 10 0.26 13.98 -9.17
CA GLU A 10 -0.07 13.89 -10.60
C GLU A 10 1.10 14.34 -11.50
N ALA A 11 1.77 15.43 -11.13
CA ALA A 11 2.93 15.94 -11.87
C ALA A 11 4.09 14.95 -11.85
N TRP A 12 4.37 14.33 -10.70
CA TRP A 12 5.41 13.32 -10.55
C TRP A 12 5.14 12.07 -11.41
N VAL A 13 3.89 11.59 -11.46
CA VAL A 13 3.53 10.47 -12.35
C VAL A 13 3.77 10.83 -13.82
N ARG A 14 3.36 12.03 -14.25
CA ARG A 14 3.56 12.50 -15.63
C ARG A 14 5.04 12.67 -15.97
N ALA A 15 5.83 13.25 -15.07
CA ALA A 15 7.27 13.48 -15.26
C ALA A 15 8.06 12.17 -15.43
N ASN A 16 7.55 11.07 -14.87
CA ASN A 16 8.15 9.74 -14.98
C ASN A 16 7.57 8.89 -16.12
N GLY A 17 6.83 9.50 -17.05
CA GLY A 17 6.29 8.82 -18.25
C GLY A 17 4.93 8.14 -18.04
N GLY A 18 4.26 8.39 -16.90
CA GLY A 18 2.87 8.00 -16.68
C GLY A 18 1.87 8.94 -17.35
N THR A 19 0.61 8.53 -17.40
CA THR A 19 -0.49 9.38 -17.87
C THR A 19 -1.57 9.45 -16.81
N VAL A 20 -2.10 10.66 -16.58
CA VAL A 20 -3.18 10.93 -15.63
C VAL A 20 -4.27 11.71 -16.38
N GLY A 21 -5.34 11.01 -16.74
CA GLY A 21 -6.42 11.57 -17.56
C GLY A 21 -7.29 10.48 -18.18
N PRO A 22 -8.63 10.63 -18.23
CA PRO A 22 -9.44 11.81 -17.87
C PRO A 22 -9.88 11.84 -16.39
N VAL A 23 -8.94 11.66 -15.45
CA VAL A 23 -9.18 11.77 -14.00
C VAL A 23 -8.22 12.76 -13.34
N ARG A 24 -8.59 13.27 -12.17
CA ARG A 24 -7.74 14.05 -11.27
C ARG A 24 -7.96 13.65 -9.82
N ALA A 25 -6.93 13.80 -9.00
CA ALA A 25 -7.04 13.57 -7.56
C ALA A 25 -7.68 14.79 -6.87
N ARG A 26 -8.62 14.53 -5.95
CA ARG A 26 -9.34 15.56 -5.18
C ARG A 26 -9.66 15.10 -3.77
N ALA A 27 -9.76 16.06 -2.84
CA ALA A 27 -10.42 15.84 -1.56
C ALA A 27 -11.93 15.59 -1.77
N ARG A 28 -12.48 14.66 -0.99
CA ARG A 28 -13.91 14.28 -0.97
C ARG A 28 -14.38 14.24 0.48
N ALA A 29 -15.22 15.21 0.86
CA ALA A 29 -15.65 15.45 2.24
C ALA A 29 -15.94 14.20 3.09
N ALA A 30 -16.65 13.20 2.55
CA ALA A 30 -17.07 11.99 3.29
C ALA A 30 -16.23 10.72 3.00
N ARG A 31 -15.22 10.77 2.13
CA ARG A 31 -14.45 9.58 1.71
C ARG A 31 -12.94 9.80 1.69
N GLY A 32 -12.46 10.83 2.40
CA GLY A 32 -11.06 11.24 2.35
C GLY A 32 -10.71 11.82 0.98
N HIS A 33 -9.81 11.20 0.24
CA HIS A 33 -9.41 11.66 -1.10
C HIS A 33 -9.68 10.59 -2.14
N GLY A 34 -9.77 11.00 -3.40
CA GLY A 34 -9.91 10.03 -4.48
C GLY A 34 -9.83 10.64 -5.86
N LEU A 35 -10.05 9.79 -6.86
CA LEU A 35 -10.10 10.22 -8.25
C LEU A 35 -11.51 10.66 -8.65
N VAL A 36 -11.58 11.78 -9.37
CA VAL A 36 -12.80 12.27 -10.03
C VAL A 36 -12.53 12.43 -11.52
N THR A 37 -13.54 12.14 -12.35
CA THR A 37 -13.42 12.32 -13.79
C THR A 37 -13.48 13.81 -14.14
N THR A 38 -12.71 14.23 -15.13
CA THR A 38 -12.72 15.62 -15.64
C THR A 38 -13.69 15.83 -16.79
N ARG A 39 -14.23 14.73 -17.32
CA ARG A 39 -15.27 14.68 -18.36
C ARG A 39 -16.03 13.36 -18.25
N ALA A 40 -17.03 13.18 -19.11
CA ALA A 40 -17.63 11.86 -19.32
C ALA A 40 -16.55 10.86 -19.78
N VAL A 41 -16.58 9.66 -19.20
CA VAL A 41 -15.67 8.56 -19.52
C VAL A 41 -16.47 7.36 -19.98
N ARG A 42 -15.91 6.58 -20.90
CA ARG A 42 -16.53 5.34 -21.37
C ARG A 42 -15.97 4.15 -20.63
N VAL A 43 -16.78 3.11 -20.58
CA VAL A 43 -16.33 1.78 -20.18
C VAL A 43 -15.20 1.32 -21.12
N GLY A 44 -14.14 0.72 -20.57
CA GLY A 44 -12.94 0.33 -21.32
C GLY A 44 -11.93 1.45 -21.55
N GLU A 45 -12.25 2.69 -21.17
CA GLU A 45 -11.35 3.81 -21.32
C GLU A 45 -10.18 3.75 -20.31
N LEU A 46 -8.97 4.02 -20.80
CA LEU A 46 -7.78 4.15 -19.96
C LEU A 46 -7.86 5.45 -19.15
N LEU A 47 -7.83 5.34 -17.82
CA LEU A 47 -7.87 6.50 -16.92
C LEU A 47 -6.49 6.95 -16.44
N LEU A 48 -5.61 5.97 -16.25
CA LEU A 48 -4.31 6.17 -15.63
C LEU A 48 -3.32 5.13 -16.16
N ARG A 49 -2.11 5.56 -16.46
CA ARG A 49 -0.96 4.69 -16.70
C ARG A 49 0.13 5.02 -15.69
N VAL A 50 0.57 4.02 -14.94
CA VAL A 50 1.64 4.16 -13.94
C VAL A 50 2.83 3.29 -14.39
N PRO A 51 3.99 3.89 -14.69
CA PRO A 51 5.21 3.14 -15.02
C PRO A 51 5.57 2.18 -13.88
N ALA A 52 6.02 0.95 -14.16
CA ALA A 52 6.27 0.00 -13.07
C ALA A 52 7.44 0.42 -12.17
N ALA A 53 8.35 1.27 -12.65
CA ALA A 53 9.39 1.87 -11.82
C ALA A 53 8.82 2.69 -10.65
N LEU A 54 7.59 3.21 -10.76
CA LEU A 54 6.92 3.95 -9.70
C LEU A 54 6.14 3.05 -8.74
N ILE A 55 5.99 1.77 -9.05
CA ILE A 55 5.13 0.85 -8.31
C ILE A 55 5.95 0.10 -7.26
N LEU A 56 5.53 0.22 -6.01
CA LEU A 56 6.12 -0.57 -4.93
C LEU A 56 5.42 -1.93 -4.89
N THR A 57 6.14 -2.99 -5.26
CA THR A 57 5.61 -4.36 -5.28
C THR A 57 6.31 -5.19 -4.22
N ASP A 58 5.69 -6.30 -3.82
CA ASP A 58 6.36 -7.31 -3.02
C ASP A 58 7.58 -7.89 -3.73
N GLU A 59 7.59 -7.95 -5.07
CA GLU A 59 8.76 -8.33 -5.87
C GLU A 59 9.93 -7.34 -5.78
N SER A 60 9.66 -6.05 -5.97
CA SER A 60 10.70 -5.02 -5.92
C SER A 60 11.19 -4.80 -4.49
N ALA A 61 10.29 -4.79 -3.50
CA ALA A 61 10.62 -4.80 -2.09
C ALA A 61 11.50 -6.01 -1.76
N SER A 62 11.11 -7.19 -2.26
CA SER A 62 11.86 -8.41 -2.08
C SER A 62 13.28 -8.30 -2.65
N ARG A 63 13.42 -7.91 -3.92
CA ARG A 63 14.72 -7.85 -4.61
C ARG A 63 15.64 -6.73 -4.13
N SER A 64 15.14 -5.74 -3.38
CA SER A 64 15.97 -4.67 -2.81
C SER A 64 17.07 -5.21 -1.87
N PRO A 65 18.19 -4.47 -1.65
CA PRO A 65 19.21 -4.89 -0.69
C PRO A 65 18.64 -5.20 0.71
N LEU A 66 17.78 -4.32 1.23
CA LEU A 66 17.08 -4.52 2.51
C LEU A 66 16.17 -5.74 2.50
N GLY A 67 15.40 -5.94 1.42
CA GLY A 67 14.51 -7.09 1.29
C GLY A 67 15.27 -8.41 1.24
N ARG A 68 16.42 -8.46 0.56
CA ARG A 68 17.27 -9.66 0.52
C ARG A 68 17.83 -9.99 1.89
N ALA A 69 18.36 -8.99 2.59
CA ALA A 69 18.84 -9.13 3.96
C ALA A 69 17.74 -9.64 4.89
N LEU A 70 16.56 -9.00 4.84
CA LEU A 70 15.42 -9.40 5.64
C LEU A 70 14.95 -10.83 5.35
N ARG A 71 14.90 -11.28 4.09
CA ARG A 71 14.54 -12.67 3.79
C ARG A 71 15.59 -13.68 4.25
N ALA A 72 16.86 -13.30 4.24
CA ALA A 72 17.91 -14.15 4.80
C ALA A 72 17.75 -14.28 6.31
N ALA A 73 17.46 -13.19 7.01
CA ALA A 73 17.29 -13.17 8.47
C ALA A 73 15.93 -13.72 8.94
N LEU A 74 14.87 -13.56 8.15
CA LEU A 74 13.52 -14.02 8.43
C LEU A 74 12.89 -14.66 7.18
N PRO A 75 13.20 -15.94 6.89
CA PRO A 75 12.65 -16.64 5.73
C PRO A 75 11.13 -16.77 5.71
N SER A 76 10.48 -16.67 6.88
CA SER A 76 9.02 -16.71 7.04
C SER A 76 8.33 -15.36 6.75
N ALA A 77 9.10 -14.30 6.44
CA ALA A 77 8.54 -12.99 6.11
C ALA A 77 7.62 -13.08 4.89
N THR A 78 6.37 -12.64 5.08
CA THR A 78 5.34 -12.60 4.06
C THR A 78 5.58 -11.47 3.06
N PRO A 79 5.00 -11.57 1.83
CA PRO A 79 4.98 -10.47 0.88
C PRO A 79 4.50 -9.14 1.48
N ALA A 80 3.43 -9.17 2.30
CA ALA A 80 2.90 -7.98 2.94
C ALA A 80 3.90 -7.34 3.90
N GLU A 81 4.63 -8.13 4.70
CA GLU A 81 5.66 -7.61 5.61
C GLU A 81 6.85 -7.01 4.86
N LEU A 82 7.27 -7.63 3.75
CA LEU A 82 8.33 -7.08 2.91
C LEU A 82 7.93 -5.71 2.34
N VAL A 83 6.68 -5.58 1.88
CA VAL A 83 6.14 -4.29 1.42
C VAL A 83 6.03 -3.30 2.57
N CYS A 84 5.61 -3.72 3.77
CA CYS A 84 5.55 -2.85 4.95
C CYS A 84 6.93 -2.32 5.34
N ALA A 85 7.94 -3.20 5.40
CA ALA A 85 9.32 -2.82 5.70
C ALA A 85 9.88 -1.85 4.65
N ALA A 86 9.64 -2.11 3.37
CA ALA A 86 10.03 -1.20 2.29
C ALA A 86 9.31 0.16 2.41
N LEU A 87 8.00 0.17 2.67
CA LEU A 87 7.23 1.40 2.81
C LEU A 87 7.72 2.24 4.00
N VAL A 88 8.06 1.61 5.13
CA VAL A 88 8.63 2.31 6.29
C VAL A 88 10.02 2.84 5.98
N HIS A 89 10.87 2.06 5.29
CA HIS A 89 12.18 2.52 4.86
C HIS A 89 12.08 3.76 3.97
N GLU A 90 11.24 3.73 2.94
CA GLU A 90 11.08 4.85 2.03
C GLU A 90 10.52 6.10 2.74
N ARG A 91 9.67 5.92 3.76
CA ARG A 91 9.21 7.03 4.62
C ARG A 91 10.34 7.64 5.45
N GLN A 92 11.30 6.84 5.93
CA GLN A 92 12.46 7.33 6.69
C GLN A 92 13.42 8.15 5.82
N LEU A 93 13.52 7.83 4.54
CA LEU A 93 14.33 8.61 3.58
C LEU A 93 13.76 10.01 3.35
N GLY A 94 12.46 10.23 3.62
CA GLY A 94 11.82 11.53 3.44
C GLY A 94 11.93 12.00 1.99
N ASP A 95 12.43 13.22 1.79
CA ASP A 95 12.60 13.82 0.45
C ASP A 95 13.70 13.14 -0.39
N ALA A 96 14.55 12.32 0.22
CA ALA A 96 15.53 11.52 -0.54
C ALA A 96 14.90 10.28 -1.20
N SER A 97 13.66 9.91 -0.83
CA SER A 97 12.95 8.80 -1.47
C SER A 97 12.54 9.17 -2.90
N ALA A 98 12.76 8.26 -3.84
CA ALA A 98 12.22 8.37 -5.20
C ALA A 98 10.68 8.45 -5.21
N TRP A 99 10.05 7.96 -4.15
CA TRP A 99 8.60 7.93 -3.95
C TRP A 99 8.07 9.10 -3.10
N ALA A 100 8.89 10.08 -2.72
CA ALA A 100 8.50 11.14 -1.78
C ALA A 100 7.17 11.84 -2.15
N ALA A 101 6.95 12.11 -3.44
CA ALA A 101 5.72 12.73 -3.92
C ALA A 101 4.46 11.87 -3.66
N TRP A 102 4.57 10.55 -3.81
CA TRP A 102 3.48 9.62 -3.48
C TRP A 102 3.36 9.42 -1.97
N LEU A 103 4.47 9.26 -1.24
CA LEU A 103 4.44 8.99 0.20
C LEU A 103 3.78 10.10 1.01
N ARG A 104 3.93 11.37 0.60
CA ARG A 104 3.20 12.50 1.20
C ARG A 104 1.67 12.37 1.08
N THR A 105 1.19 11.58 0.13
CA THR A 105 -0.25 11.32 -0.06
C THR A 105 -0.76 10.07 0.66
N VAL A 106 0.13 9.20 1.11
CA VAL A 106 -0.26 7.98 1.83
C VAL A 106 -0.52 8.32 3.30
N PRO A 107 -1.71 8.01 3.85
CA PRO A 107 -2.02 8.28 5.25
C PRO A 107 -1.01 7.66 6.20
N THR A 108 -0.67 8.41 7.24
CA THR A 108 0.17 7.96 8.35
C THR A 108 -0.66 7.35 9.49
N GLU A 109 -1.97 7.61 9.50
CA GLU A 109 -2.93 7.15 10.50
C GLU A 109 -4.12 6.48 9.81
N TYR A 110 -4.68 5.47 10.48
CA TYR A 110 -5.78 4.65 9.95
C TYR A 110 -6.75 4.31 11.09
N GLU A 111 -8.04 4.40 10.80
CA GLU A 111 -9.14 4.07 11.74
C GLU A 111 -9.60 2.61 11.59
N SER A 112 -8.66 1.70 11.30
CA SER A 112 -8.96 0.28 11.08
C SER A 112 -8.53 -0.59 12.27
N ALA A 113 -9.17 -1.75 12.41
CA ALA A 113 -8.98 -2.68 13.53
C ALA A 113 -7.52 -2.94 13.97
N PRO A 114 -6.52 -3.07 13.07
CA PRO A 114 -5.13 -3.25 13.50
C PRO A 114 -4.57 -2.07 14.33
N ALA A 115 -5.07 -0.85 14.12
CA ALA A 115 -4.63 0.38 14.74
C ALA A 115 -5.49 0.82 15.94
N TRP A 116 -6.66 0.20 16.16
CA TRP A 116 -7.55 0.53 17.27
C TRP A 116 -6.91 0.30 18.64
N GLY A 117 -7.08 1.27 19.53
CA GLY A 117 -6.82 1.18 20.95
C GLY A 117 -8.03 0.66 21.74
N THR A 118 -7.95 0.82 23.07
CA THR A 118 -8.97 0.30 23.99
C THR A 118 -10.34 0.94 23.76
N SER A 119 -10.40 2.25 23.56
CA SER A 119 -11.66 2.99 23.40
C SER A 119 -12.43 2.56 22.16
N GLU A 120 -11.78 2.35 21.02
CA GLU A 120 -12.47 1.88 19.81
C GLU A 120 -12.97 0.44 19.97
N LEU A 121 -12.22 -0.41 20.70
CA LEU A 121 -12.66 -1.78 21.00
C LEU A 121 -13.83 -1.83 21.98
N GLU A 122 -14.00 -0.82 22.83
CA GLU A 122 -15.15 -0.69 23.73
C GLU A 122 -16.43 -0.37 22.97
N LEU A 123 -16.34 0.40 21.87
CA LEU A 123 -17.47 0.73 20.99
C LEU A 123 -18.11 -0.50 20.32
N LEU A 124 -17.41 -1.63 20.25
CA LEU A 124 -17.98 -2.89 19.77
C LEU A 124 -19.07 -3.45 20.70
N GLY A 125 -19.19 -2.92 21.93
CA GLY A 125 -20.18 -3.38 22.91
C GLY A 125 -19.78 -4.69 23.59
N ALA A 126 -20.54 -5.10 24.61
CA ALA A 126 -20.34 -6.34 25.36
C ALA A 126 -21.47 -7.36 25.15
N ASP A 127 -22.26 -7.18 24.09
CA ASP A 127 -23.33 -8.11 23.72
C ASP A 127 -22.78 -9.39 23.05
N ALA A 128 -23.71 -10.23 22.59
CA ALA A 128 -23.41 -11.52 21.96
C ALA A 128 -22.61 -11.40 20.65
N LEU A 129 -22.58 -10.23 20.00
CA LEU A 129 -21.80 -9.96 18.79
C LEU A 129 -20.50 -9.22 19.11
N GLY A 130 -20.56 -8.22 19.98
CA GLY A 130 -19.43 -7.37 20.35
C GLY A 130 -18.30 -8.11 21.05
N THR A 131 -18.64 -9.00 21.97
CA THR A 131 -17.65 -9.78 22.73
C THR A 131 -16.77 -10.67 21.84
N PRO A 132 -17.31 -11.55 20.97
CA PRO A 132 -16.48 -12.37 20.08
C PRO A 132 -15.73 -11.52 19.05
N LEU A 133 -16.31 -10.43 18.54
CA LEU A 133 -15.60 -9.53 17.61
C LEU A 133 -14.39 -8.87 18.28
N ARG A 134 -14.53 -8.35 19.50
CA ARG A 134 -13.41 -7.78 20.26
C ARG A 134 -12.33 -8.82 20.55
N ALA A 135 -12.72 -10.04 20.92
CA ALA A 135 -11.76 -11.12 21.15
C ALA A 135 -10.96 -11.45 19.86
N ARG A 136 -11.64 -11.51 18.71
CA ARG A 136 -11.00 -11.71 17.41
C ARG A 136 -10.04 -10.58 17.06
N VAL A 137 -10.45 -9.32 17.19
CA VAL A 137 -9.57 -8.17 16.89
C VAL A 137 -8.35 -8.19 17.80
N ARG A 138 -8.50 -8.48 19.10
CA ARG A 138 -7.37 -8.60 20.03
C ARG A 138 -6.40 -9.72 19.63
N ALA A 139 -6.91 -10.88 19.21
CA ALA A 139 -6.07 -11.98 18.76
C ALA A 139 -5.30 -11.61 17.48
N GLU A 140 -5.95 -10.97 16.51
CA GLU A 140 -5.31 -10.49 15.28
C GLU A 140 -4.24 -9.41 15.59
N GLN A 141 -4.53 -8.47 16.50
CA GLN A 141 -3.55 -7.47 16.97
C GLN A 141 -2.36 -8.10 17.70
N ALA A 142 -2.58 -9.12 18.53
CA ALA A 142 -1.52 -9.82 19.23
C ALA A 142 -0.59 -10.55 18.24
N ALA A 143 -1.16 -11.29 17.29
CA ALA A 143 -0.39 -11.94 16.23
C ALA A 143 0.40 -10.92 15.39
N LEU A 144 -0.20 -9.76 15.08
CA LEU A 144 0.48 -8.70 14.34
C LEU A 144 1.65 -8.09 15.14
N ARG A 145 1.53 -7.97 16.47
CA ARG A 145 2.63 -7.54 17.35
C ARG A 145 3.78 -8.55 17.39
N GLU A 146 3.47 -9.84 17.46
CA GLU A 146 4.51 -10.89 17.40
C GLU A 146 5.29 -10.82 16.08
N ARG A 147 4.57 -10.63 14.97
CA ARG A 147 5.19 -10.43 13.64
C ARG A 147 6.06 -9.17 13.59
N HIS A 148 5.60 -8.06 14.16
CA HIS A 148 6.37 -6.83 14.29
C HIS A 148 7.68 -7.03 15.05
N VAL A 149 7.62 -7.70 16.20
CA VAL A 149 8.80 -7.99 17.03
C VAL A 149 9.78 -8.88 16.28
N ALA A 150 9.31 -9.96 15.65
CA ALA A 150 10.15 -10.87 14.87
C ALA A 150 10.82 -10.14 13.69
N LEU A 151 10.07 -9.31 12.97
CA LEU A 151 10.57 -8.51 11.86
C LEU A 151 11.68 -7.54 12.30
N ARG A 152 11.46 -6.82 13.40
CA ARG A 152 12.43 -5.87 13.95
C ARG A 152 13.69 -6.57 14.47
N ALA A 153 13.53 -7.70 15.16
CA ALA A 153 14.65 -8.50 15.66
C ALA A 153 15.51 -9.05 14.50
N ALA A 154 14.88 -9.55 13.44
CA ALA A 154 15.58 -10.06 12.26
C ALA A 154 16.40 -8.97 11.54
N LEU A 155 15.86 -7.75 11.44
CA LEU A 155 16.59 -6.62 10.87
C LEU A 155 17.83 -6.26 11.72
N HIS A 156 17.73 -6.25 13.04
CA HIS A 156 18.89 -6.03 13.92
C HIS A 156 19.92 -7.16 13.86
N ALA A 157 19.49 -8.40 13.65
CA ALA A 157 20.36 -9.57 13.52
C ALA A 157 21.05 -9.67 12.15
N THR A 158 20.78 -8.75 11.22
CA THR A 158 21.43 -8.74 9.91
C THR A 158 22.90 -8.35 10.04
N HIS A 159 23.79 -9.10 9.38
CA HIS A 159 25.22 -8.84 9.33
C HIS A 159 25.74 -8.68 7.90
N GLY A 160 26.92 -8.09 7.74
CA GLY A 160 27.56 -7.85 6.44
C GLY A 160 27.05 -6.62 5.70
N ASP A 161 27.12 -6.65 4.38
CA ASP A 161 26.72 -5.52 3.53
C ASP A 161 25.22 -5.22 3.69
N GLY A 162 24.91 -3.99 4.11
CA GLY A 162 23.54 -3.55 4.38
C GLY A 162 23.09 -3.65 5.83
N ALA A 163 23.91 -4.19 6.75
CA ALA A 163 23.58 -4.28 8.18
C ALA A 163 23.24 -2.92 8.80
N ALA A 164 24.00 -1.86 8.46
CA ALA A 164 23.74 -0.51 8.94
C ALA A 164 22.37 0.01 8.47
N ALA A 165 22.00 -0.24 7.22
CA ALA A 165 20.69 0.15 6.69
C ALA A 165 19.55 -0.65 7.33
N CYS A 166 19.74 -1.95 7.58
CA CYS A 166 18.78 -2.78 8.31
C CYS A 166 18.61 -2.30 9.77
N ALA A 167 19.69 -1.92 10.45
CA ALA A 167 19.62 -1.38 11.81
C ALA A 167 18.83 -0.06 11.86
N LEU A 168 19.12 0.88 10.94
CA LEU A 168 18.37 2.13 10.82
C LEU A 168 16.88 1.89 10.54
N LEU A 169 16.56 0.94 9.65
CA LEU A 169 15.18 0.54 9.40
C LEU A 169 14.54 -0.02 10.68
N ALA A 170 15.21 -0.93 11.38
CA ALA A 170 14.72 -1.55 12.60
C ALA A 170 14.43 -0.51 13.70
N ASP A 171 15.25 0.53 13.82
CA ASP A 171 15.08 1.60 14.80
C ASP A 171 13.83 2.43 14.52
N GLY A 172 13.58 2.80 13.27
CA GLY A 172 12.37 3.56 12.92
C GLY A 172 11.14 2.69 12.62
N LEU A 173 11.27 1.36 12.53
CA LEU A 173 10.17 0.40 12.47
C LEU A 173 9.55 0.20 13.85
N CYS A 174 9.14 1.29 14.50
CA CYS A 174 8.34 1.23 15.72
C CYS A 174 6.93 0.69 15.43
N TRP A 175 6.19 0.28 16.48
CA TRP A 175 4.83 -0.25 16.33
C TRP A 175 3.92 0.67 15.50
N ARG A 176 3.97 1.99 15.75
CA ARG A 176 3.18 2.99 15.01
C ARG A 176 3.52 3.00 13.51
N ALA A 177 4.81 2.95 13.16
CA ALA A 177 5.24 2.94 11.76
C ALA A 177 4.82 1.65 11.06
N PHE A 178 4.99 0.51 11.74
CA PHE A 178 4.62 -0.80 11.21
C PHE A 178 3.11 -0.94 11.01
N VAL A 179 2.29 -0.62 12.02
CA VAL A 179 0.83 -0.74 11.91
C VAL A 179 0.26 0.22 10.85
N SER A 180 0.83 1.42 10.73
CA SER A 180 0.48 2.37 9.66
C SER A 180 0.78 1.79 8.27
N ALA A 181 1.96 1.20 8.09
CA ALA A 181 2.32 0.56 6.84
C ALA A 181 1.45 -0.68 6.55
N TRP A 182 1.14 -1.49 7.57
CA TRP A 182 0.26 -2.63 7.46
C TRP A 182 -1.13 -2.23 6.97
N CYS A 183 -1.72 -1.20 7.60
CA CYS A 183 -3.02 -0.68 7.19
C CYS A 183 -2.98 -0.08 5.78
N ALA A 184 -1.90 0.62 5.42
CA ALA A 184 -1.69 1.13 4.06
C ALA A 184 -1.70 -0.03 3.04
N VAL A 185 -0.90 -1.07 3.27
CA VAL A 185 -0.81 -2.23 2.38
C VAL A 185 -2.17 -2.90 2.22
N HIS A 186 -2.88 -3.19 3.32
CA HIS A 186 -4.13 -3.95 3.25
C HIS A 186 -5.32 -3.13 2.71
N SER A 187 -5.26 -1.81 2.79
CA SER A 187 -6.31 -0.94 2.25
C SER A 187 -6.07 -0.47 0.81
N ARG A 188 -4.81 -0.49 0.34
CA ARG A 188 -4.40 0.13 -0.94
C ARG A 188 -3.71 -0.80 -1.93
N ALA A 189 -3.20 -1.94 -1.49
CA ALA A 189 -2.48 -2.82 -2.41
C ALA A 189 -3.45 -3.52 -3.37
N ALA A 190 -3.06 -3.53 -4.64
CA ALA A 190 -3.70 -4.32 -5.68
C ALA A 190 -3.01 -5.67 -5.85
N SER A 191 -3.76 -6.65 -6.33
CA SER A 191 -3.22 -7.91 -6.82
C SER A 191 -2.84 -7.74 -8.30
N ILE A 192 -1.56 -7.84 -8.62
CA ILE A 192 -1.04 -7.69 -9.99
C ILE A 192 -0.47 -9.03 -10.48
N GLY A 193 -0.94 -9.47 -11.65
CA GLY A 193 -0.44 -10.69 -12.29
C GLY A 193 1.04 -10.58 -12.68
N ARG A 194 1.80 -11.66 -12.47
CA ARG A 194 3.24 -11.71 -12.76
C ARG A 194 3.60 -12.39 -14.09
N GLY A 195 2.60 -12.62 -14.94
CA GLY A 195 2.70 -13.40 -16.18
C GLY A 195 2.01 -14.75 -16.06
N ALA A 196 1.85 -15.45 -17.19
CA ALA A 196 1.14 -16.72 -17.26
C ALA A 196 1.71 -17.76 -16.30
N GLY A 197 0.83 -18.42 -15.54
CA GLY A 197 1.20 -19.49 -14.59
C GLY A 197 1.85 -19.03 -13.28
N LYS A 198 2.04 -17.72 -13.07
CA LYS A 198 2.62 -17.19 -11.82
C LYS A 198 1.52 -16.62 -10.92
N ALA A 199 1.64 -16.87 -9.61
CA ALA A 199 0.80 -16.24 -8.61
C ALA A 199 0.89 -14.70 -8.70
N SER A 200 -0.24 -14.01 -8.54
CA SER A 200 -0.26 -12.55 -8.45
C SER A 200 0.55 -12.06 -7.24
N GLY A 201 1.18 -10.91 -7.38
CA GLY A 201 1.88 -10.20 -6.31
C GLY A 201 1.07 -9.05 -5.73
N LEU A 202 1.51 -8.55 -4.58
CA LEU A 202 0.99 -7.32 -3.98
C LEU A 202 1.68 -6.09 -4.59
N ALA A 203 0.91 -5.06 -4.88
CA ALA A 203 1.44 -3.82 -5.42
C ALA A 203 0.72 -2.58 -4.88
N LEU A 204 1.49 -1.62 -4.38
CA LEU A 204 1.03 -0.26 -4.13
C LEU A 204 1.29 0.56 -5.39
N VAL A 205 0.20 1.01 -6.02
CA VAL A 205 0.22 1.72 -7.30
C VAL A 205 -0.11 3.18 -7.04
N PRO A 206 0.87 4.10 -7.07
CA PRO A 206 0.60 5.53 -6.90
C PRO A 206 -0.49 6.01 -7.85
N MET A 207 -1.41 6.86 -7.36
CA MET A 207 -2.66 7.28 -8.03
C MET A 207 -3.70 6.16 -8.18
N GLY A 208 -3.29 4.92 -8.49
CA GLY A 208 -4.19 3.77 -8.54
C GLY A 208 -4.79 3.44 -7.17
N ASP A 209 -4.08 3.75 -6.09
CA ASP A 209 -4.54 3.59 -4.70
C ASP A 209 -5.53 4.67 -4.23
N LEU A 210 -5.88 5.63 -5.10
CA LEU A 210 -6.90 6.65 -4.84
C LEU A 210 -8.29 6.29 -5.42
N PHE A 211 -8.42 5.13 -6.07
CA PHE A 211 -9.72 4.61 -6.47
C PHE A 211 -10.51 4.19 -5.23
N ASN A 212 -11.65 4.85 -4.99
CA ASN A 212 -12.55 4.52 -3.89
C ASN A 212 -13.49 3.37 -4.25
N HIS A 213 -13.80 2.53 -3.26
CA HIS A 213 -14.77 1.45 -3.41
C HIS A 213 -16.22 1.98 -3.51
N ARG A 214 -17.04 1.31 -4.32
CA ARG A 214 -18.49 1.46 -4.36
C ARG A 214 -19.13 0.06 -4.26
N PRO A 215 -19.80 -0.27 -3.14
CA PRO A 215 -20.50 -1.55 -3.00
C PRO A 215 -21.49 -1.77 -4.14
N GLY A 216 -21.53 -2.98 -4.68
CA GLY A 216 -22.43 -3.37 -5.77
C GLY A 216 -22.13 -2.73 -7.13
N ALA A 217 -21.07 -1.92 -7.25
CA ALA A 217 -20.61 -1.46 -8.55
C ALA A 217 -19.73 -2.55 -9.16
N PRO A 218 -20.09 -3.06 -10.35
CA PRO A 218 -19.29 -4.06 -10.99
C PRO A 218 -18.18 -3.30 -11.73
N THR A 219 -17.14 -2.95 -10.99
CA THR A 219 -16.00 -2.20 -11.51
C THR A 219 -14.75 -3.02 -11.21
N SER A 220 -14.12 -3.58 -12.24
CA SER A 220 -12.78 -4.13 -12.12
C SER A 220 -11.77 -3.10 -12.60
N ALA A 221 -10.82 -2.77 -11.74
CA ALA A 221 -9.57 -2.15 -12.17
C ALA A 221 -8.63 -3.30 -12.55
N SER A 222 -8.30 -3.42 -13.84
CA SER A 222 -7.23 -4.35 -14.24
C SER A 222 -5.90 -3.64 -14.11
N TYR A 223 -4.98 -4.29 -13.39
CA TYR A 223 -3.57 -3.93 -13.37
C TYR A 223 -2.85 -4.82 -14.37
N VAL A 224 -2.75 -4.35 -15.60
CA VAL A 224 -2.04 -5.10 -16.65
C VAL A 224 -0.58 -4.67 -16.63
N ARG A 225 0.36 -5.63 -16.53
CA ARG A 225 1.77 -5.36 -16.77
C ARG A 225 2.02 -5.42 -18.28
N SER A 226 2.38 -4.33 -18.94
CA SER A 226 2.80 -4.40 -20.36
C SER A 226 4.17 -5.04 -20.48
N GLU A 227 4.49 -5.49 -21.70
CA GLU A 227 5.83 -5.92 -22.13
C GLU A 227 6.90 -4.85 -21.84
N CYS A 228 6.56 -3.56 -21.93
CA CYS A 228 7.44 -2.45 -21.57
C CYS A 228 7.52 -2.15 -20.06
N GLY A 229 6.96 -3.02 -19.20
CA GLY A 229 7.06 -2.88 -17.75
C GLY A 229 6.27 -1.68 -17.19
N CYS A 230 5.04 -1.44 -17.64
CA CYS A 230 4.13 -0.46 -17.04
C CYS A 230 2.90 -1.16 -16.46
N ALA A 231 2.32 -0.63 -15.38
CA ALA A 231 0.96 -1.01 -14.98
C ALA A 231 -0.05 -0.01 -15.53
N TYR A 232 -1.09 -0.54 -16.15
CA TYR A 232 -2.25 0.26 -16.59
C TYR A 232 -3.32 0.13 -15.53
N VAL A 233 -4.05 1.20 -15.28
CA VAL A 233 -5.28 1.15 -14.50
C VAL A 233 -6.40 1.70 -15.39
N GLY A 234 -7.19 0.78 -15.94
CA GLY A 234 -8.35 1.09 -16.77
C GLY A 234 -9.66 0.74 -16.08
N ILE A 235 -10.77 1.36 -16.52
CA ILE A 235 -12.10 0.83 -16.20
C ILE A 235 -12.30 -0.40 -17.07
N VAL A 236 -12.33 -1.58 -16.48
CA VAL A 236 -12.86 -2.75 -17.17
C VAL A 236 -14.37 -2.74 -17.01
N SER A 237 -15.08 -2.79 -18.14
CA SER A 237 -16.51 -3.07 -18.20
C SER A 237 -16.84 -4.22 -17.27
N VAL A 238 -17.95 -4.13 -16.55
CA VAL A 238 -18.67 -5.36 -16.27
C VAL A 238 -19.75 -5.52 -17.32
N LEU A 239 -19.83 -6.77 -17.75
CA LEU A 239 -20.76 -7.35 -18.67
C LEU A 239 -22.16 -6.76 -18.48
N HIS A 240 -22.81 -6.49 -19.62
CA HIS A 240 -24.25 -6.58 -19.68
C HIS A 240 -24.64 -7.98 -19.22
N VAL A 241 -25.37 -8.08 -18.11
CA VAL A 241 -26.36 -9.12 -17.88
C VAL A 241 -27.56 -8.46 -17.23
#